data_AF-A0A7S2CEL6-F1
#
_entry.id   AF-A0A7S2CEL6-F1
#
_cell.length_a   1.000
_cell.length_b   1.000
_cell.length_c   1.000
_cell.angle_alpha   90.00
_cell.angle_beta   90.00
_cell.angle_gamma   90.00
#
_symmetry.space_group_name_H-M   'P 1'
#
loop_
_entity.id
_entity.type
_entity.pdbx_description
1 polymer ?
#
loop_
_entity_poly.entity_id
_entity_poly.type
_entity_poly.pdbx_seq_one_letter_code
_entity_poly.pdbx_strand_id
1 'polypeptide(L)'
;EDSEIALGGWAHQHLSEDLSWDAVHDPEQGHWIVHVKGIRVDGVPLPLCLNGGCKAAVDTGTSLLAVPSAAFSELYQGLRHAAPKSGHCMGFGPLIHIELEHFTVTLGPRDY
;
A
#
# COMPACT_ATOMS: atom_id res chain seq x y z
N GLU A 1 -8.51 6.09 22.52
CA GLU A 1 -8.67 5.31 21.28
C GLU A 1 -9.35 6.23 20.29
N ASP A 2 -8.76 6.37 19.11
CA ASP A 2 -9.19 7.33 18.08
C ASP A 2 -9.70 6.62 16.80
N SER A 3 -9.77 5.28 16.81
CA SER A 3 -10.24 4.47 15.68
C SER A 3 -11.76 4.25 15.74
N GLU A 4 -12.44 4.27 14.59
CA GLU A 4 -13.89 4.10 14.50
C GLU A 4 -14.34 3.38 13.21
N ILE A 5 -15.58 2.87 13.21
CA ILE A 5 -16.28 2.39 12.01
C ILE A 5 -17.49 3.30 11.80
N ALA A 6 -17.52 4.01 10.68
CA ALA A 6 -18.67 4.83 10.28
C ALA A 6 -19.65 4.00 9.44
N LEU A 7 -20.93 3.98 9.83
CA LEU A 7 -22.00 3.30 9.09
C LEU A 7 -22.88 4.33 8.39
N GLY A 8 -23.06 4.18 7.06
CA GLY A 8 -23.91 5.06 6.25
C GLY A 8 -23.24 6.35 5.76
N GLY A 9 -21.93 6.51 5.95
CA GLY A 9 -21.16 7.68 5.51
C GLY A 9 -19.72 7.63 5.99
N TRP A 10 -19.05 8.79 6.00
CA TRP A 10 -17.69 8.96 6.52
C TRP A 10 -17.59 10.22 7.40
N ALA A 11 -16.65 10.19 8.33
CA ALA A 11 -16.34 11.30 9.22
C ALA A 11 -15.31 12.23 8.57
N HIS A 12 -15.73 13.44 8.19
CA HIS A 12 -14.91 14.39 7.44
C HIS A 12 -13.67 14.84 8.20
N GLN A 13 -13.70 14.83 9.54
CA GLN A 13 -12.56 15.19 10.38
C GLN A 13 -11.38 14.20 10.28
N HIS A 14 -11.60 12.99 9.75
CA HIS A 14 -10.54 12.00 9.54
C HIS A 14 -9.91 12.08 8.14
N LEU A 15 -10.39 12.98 7.29
CA LEU A 15 -9.83 13.20 5.96
C LEU A 15 -8.72 14.26 6.00
N SER A 16 -7.55 13.91 5.46
CA SER A 16 -6.49 14.88 5.16
C SER A 16 -6.68 15.57 3.81
N GLU A 17 -7.43 14.94 2.91
CA GLU A 17 -7.69 15.36 1.54
C GLU A 17 -9.03 14.79 1.02
N ASP A 18 -9.44 15.19 -0.18
CA ASP A 18 -10.67 14.68 -0.79
C ASP A 18 -10.56 13.18 -1.14
N LEU A 19 -11.70 12.48 -1.06
CA LEU A 19 -11.76 11.05 -1.37
C LEU A 19 -11.45 10.78 -2.85
N SER A 20 -10.49 9.87 -3.08
CA SER A 20 -10.27 9.24 -4.38
C SER A 20 -11.00 7.90 -4.44
N TRP A 21 -11.54 7.57 -5.62
CA TRP A 21 -12.35 6.37 -5.82
C TRP A 21 -11.69 5.46 -6.86
N ASP A 22 -11.73 4.16 -6.59
CA ASP A 22 -11.37 3.10 -7.54
C ASP A 22 -12.52 2.08 -7.62
N ALA A 23 -12.63 1.40 -8.75
CA ALA A 23 -13.65 0.38 -8.96
C ALA A 23 -13.29 -0.91 -8.21
N VAL A 24 -14.30 -1.59 -7.67
CA VAL A 24 -14.12 -2.93 -7.12
C VAL A 24 -13.91 -3.90 -8.28
N HIS A 25 -12.75 -4.56 -8.28
CA HIS A 25 -12.35 -5.57 -9.25
C HIS A 25 -12.91 -6.95 -8.83
N ASP A 26 -13.42 -7.75 -9.78
CA ASP A 26 -14.04 -9.08 -9.53
C ASP A 26 -15.04 -9.10 -8.35
N PRO A 27 -16.10 -8.27 -8.35
CA PRO A 27 -17.02 -8.13 -7.22
C PRO A 27 -17.75 -9.44 -6.85
N GLU A 28 -17.85 -10.38 -7.78
CA GLU A 28 -18.43 -11.71 -7.54
C GLU A 28 -17.63 -12.56 -6.54
N GLN A 29 -16.37 -12.21 -6.25
CA GLN A 29 -15.55 -12.87 -5.23
C GLN A 29 -15.89 -12.42 -3.80
N GLY A 30 -16.67 -11.36 -3.62
CA GLY A 30 -17.14 -10.89 -2.30
C GLY A 30 -16.08 -10.18 -1.45
N HIS A 31 -14.90 -9.90 -2.01
CA HIS A 31 -13.84 -9.12 -1.36
C HIS A 31 -13.78 -7.70 -1.95
N TRP A 32 -13.27 -6.75 -1.16
CA TRP A 32 -12.92 -5.41 -1.65
C TRP A 32 -11.58 -5.46 -2.37
N ILE A 33 -11.60 -5.91 -3.62
CA ILE A 33 -10.39 -6.04 -4.44
C ILE A 33 -10.28 -4.80 -5.34
N VAL A 34 -9.07 -4.26 -5.46
CA VAL A 34 -8.72 -3.18 -6.39
C VAL A 34 -7.66 -3.64 -7.37
N HIS A 35 -7.65 -3.03 -8.56
CA HIS A 35 -6.64 -3.30 -9.57
C HIS A 35 -5.35 -2.53 -9.26
N VAL A 36 -4.20 -3.22 -9.32
CA VAL A 36 -2.89 -2.62 -9.08
C VAL A 36 -2.11 -2.64 -10.39
N LYS A 37 -1.91 -1.47 -10.97
CA LYS A 37 -1.20 -1.28 -12.24
C LYS A 37 0.29 -1.52 -12.11
N GLY A 38 0.85 -1.20 -10.95
CA GLY A 38 2.27 -1.29 -10.69
C GLY A 38 2.61 -1.07 -9.23
N ILE A 39 3.75 -1.58 -8.82
CA ILE A 39 4.36 -1.28 -7.52
C ILE A 39 5.80 -0.89 -7.77
N ARG A 40 6.27 0.18 -7.12
CA ARG A 40 7.66 0.64 -7.20
C ARG A 40 8.25 0.87 -5.82
N VAL A 41 9.53 0.59 -5.66
CA VAL A 41 10.32 0.95 -4.46
C VAL A 41 11.40 1.93 -4.86
N ASP A 42 11.39 3.15 -4.31
CA ASP A 42 12.28 4.25 -4.70
C ASP A 42 12.34 4.47 -6.23
N GLY A 43 11.17 4.40 -6.86
CA GLY A 43 11.03 4.53 -8.31
C GLY A 43 11.42 3.29 -9.13
N VAL A 44 11.98 2.25 -8.51
CA VAL A 44 12.31 0.98 -9.17
C VAL A 44 11.08 0.07 -9.21
N PRO A 45 10.56 -0.30 -10.39
CA PRO A 45 9.37 -1.15 -10.49
C PRO A 45 9.63 -2.59 -10.05
N LEU A 46 8.63 -3.20 -9.39
CA LEU A 46 8.59 -4.63 -9.11
C LEU A 46 8.13 -5.40 -10.35
N PRO A 47 8.97 -6.29 -10.93
CA PRO A 47 8.69 -7.10 -12.11
C PRO A 47 7.36 -7.86 -12.06
N LEU A 48 6.98 -8.40 -10.90
CA LEU A 48 5.77 -9.21 -10.76
C LEU A 48 4.50 -8.44 -11.17
N CYS A 49 4.48 -7.13 -10.98
CA CYS A 49 3.32 -6.29 -11.28
C CYS A 49 3.43 -5.53 -12.61
N LEU A 50 4.52 -5.67 -13.37
CA LEU A 50 4.74 -4.92 -14.62
C LEU A 50 3.71 -5.23 -15.71
N ASN A 51 3.12 -6.43 -15.70
CA ASN A 51 2.09 -6.80 -16.66
C ASN A 51 0.72 -6.18 -16.34
N GLY A 52 0.62 -5.35 -15.29
CA GLY A 52 -0.64 -4.79 -14.83
C GLY A 52 -1.65 -5.85 -14.40
N GLY A 53 -1.18 -7.03 -13.98
CA GLY A 53 -2.03 -8.15 -13.56
C GLY A 53 -2.24 -8.23 -12.05
N CYS A 54 -1.60 -7.34 -11.28
CA CYS A 54 -1.68 -7.36 -9.83
C CYS A 54 -3.06 -6.88 -9.35
N LYS A 55 -3.49 -7.48 -8.25
CA LYS A 55 -4.73 -7.16 -7.55
C LYS A 55 -4.42 -7.11 -6.07
N ALA A 56 -5.10 -6.25 -5.32
CA ALA A 56 -4.95 -6.16 -3.88
C ALA A 56 -6.32 -6.19 -3.21
N ALA A 57 -6.43 -6.94 -2.12
CA ALA A 57 -7.61 -6.88 -1.25
C ALA A 57 -7.39 -5.80 -0.17
N VAL A 58 -8.38 -4.94 0.04
CA VAL A 58 -8.41 -4.00 1.15
C VAL A 58 -9.03 -4.71 2.35
N ASP A 59 -8.18 -5.19 3.25
CA ASP A 59 -8.58 -6.10 4.34
C ASP A 59 -8.21 -5.54 5.73
N THR A 60 -9.22 -5.04 6.45
CA THR A 60 -9.07 -4.58 7.84
C THR A 60 -8.76 -5.71 8.83
N GLY A 61 -8.92 -6.98 8.44
CA GLY A 61 -8.64 -8.16 9.27
C GLY A 61 -7.17 -8.58 9.28
N THR A 62 -6.33 -7.99 8.43
CA THR A 62 -4.89 -8.32 8.32
C THR A 62 -4.04 -7.15 8.82
N SER A 63 -3.07 -7.43 9.70
CA SER A 63 -2.23 -6.38 10.32
C SER A 63 -1.04 -5.92 9.48
N LEU A 64 -0.61 -6.71 8.50
CA LEU A 64 0.61 -6.47 7.72
C LEU A 64 0.29 -6.31 6.23
N LEU A 65 1.16 -5.60 5.50
CA LEU A 65 1.14 -5.64 4.04
C LEU A 65 1.57 -7.02 3.54
N ALA A 66 0.60 -7.83 3.15
CA ALA A 66 0.85 -9.15 2.57
C ALA A 66 1.15 -9.05 1.08
N VAL A 67 2.17 -9.76 0.62
CA VAL A 67 2.55 -9.83 -0.80
C VAL A 67 2.74 -11.29 -1.24
N PRO A 68 2.60 -11.60 -2.53
CA PRO A 68 2.90 -12.94 -3.04
C PRO A 68 4.34 -13.35 -2.68
N SER A 69 4.55 -14.60 -2.28
CA SER A 69 5.88 -15.11 -1.91
C SER A 69 6.93 -14.91 -3.02
N ALA A 70 6.50 -14.90 -4.28
CA ALA A 70 7.34 -14.64 -5.44
C ALA A 70 7.88 -13.19 -5.49
N ALA A 71 7.17 -12.21 -4.92
CA ALA A 71 7.60 -10.81 -4.84
C ALA A 71 8.33 -10.48 -3.53
N PHE A 72 8.16 -11.30 -2.48
CA PHE A 72 8.63 -10.96 -1.13
C PHE A 72 10.13 -10.66 -1.09
N SER A 73 10.97 -11.53 -1.67
CA SER A 73 12.43 -11.36 -1.62
C SER A 73 12.87 -10.03 -2.23
N GLU A 74 12.32 -9.68 -3.39
CA GLU A 74 12.68 -8.46 -4.12
C GLU A 74 12.19 -7.20 -3.40
N LEU A 75 10.92 -7.19 -2.98
CA LEU A 75 10.36 -6.10 -2.19
C LEU A 75 11.16 -5.91 -0.90
N TYR A 76 11.40 -6.98 -0.15
CA TYR A 76 12.12 -6.92 1.12
C TYR A 76 13.53 -6.35 0.94
N GLN A 77 14.28 -6.78 -0.08
CA GLN A 77 15.61 -6.23 -0.35
C GLN A 77 15.56 -4.76 -0.78
N GLY A 78 14.56 -4.37 -1.59
CA GLY A 78 14.37 -2.97 -2.01
C GLY A 78 14.09 -2.03 -0.84
N LEU A 79 13.43 -2.52 0.22
CA LEU A 79 13.11 -1.73 1.41
C LEU A 79 14.25 -1.63 2.43
N ARG A 80 15.31 -2.43 2.29
CA ARG A 80 16.42 -2.43 3.23
C ARG A 80 17.20 -1.12 3.12
N HIS A 81 17.40 -0.49 4.25
CA HIS A 81 18.21 0.71 4.39
C HIS A 81 19.06 0.63 5.65
N ALA A 82 20.14 1.42 5.69
CA ALA A 82 21.05 1.42 6.82
C ALA A 82 20.39 2.07 8.05
N ALA A 83 20.52 1.44 9.20
CA ALA A 83 20.09 2.04 10.46
C ALA A 83 20.95 3.29 10.78
N PRO A 84 20.36 4.39 11.26
CA PRO A 84 21.11 5.55 11.71
C PRO A 84 22.13 5.21 12.79
N LYS A 85 23.36 5.72 12.68
CA LYS A 85 24.44 5.50 13.68
C LYS A 85 24.12 6.09 15.06
N SER A 86 23.18 7.03 15.12
CA SER A 86 22.68 7.64 16.35
C SER A 86 21.86 6.69 17.22
N GLY A 87 21.53 5.48 16.73
CA GLY A 87 20.80 4.48 17.51
C GLY A 87 19.30 4.73 17.63
N HIS A 88 18.78 5.75 16.96
CA HIS A 88 17.34 5.99 16.83
C HIS A 88 16.82 5.50 15.46
N CYS A 89 15.57 5.06 15.40
CA CYS A 89 14.93 4.61 14.15
C CYS A 89 14.45 5.76 13.24
N MET A 90 14.80 7.01 13.54
CA MET A 90 14.48 8.14 12.68
C MET A 90 15.49 8.25 11.54
N GLY A 91 15.02 8.19 10.30
CA GLY A 91 15.88 8.33 9.14
C GLY A 91 15.10 8.33 7.84
N PHE A 92 15.84 8.45 6.74
CA PHE A 92 15.31 8.21 5.41
C PHE A 92 15.29 6.71 5.15
N GLY A 93 14.25 6.29 4.45
CA GLY A 93 14.08 4.92 3.97
C GLY A 93 13.29 4.96 2.68
N PRO A 94 13.25 3.82 1.96
CA PRO A 94 12.64 3.77 0.64
C PRO A 94 11.15 4.10 0.68
N LEU A 95 10.65 4.67 -0.42
CA LEU A 95 9.22 4.88 -0.62
C LEU A 95 8.62 3.70 -1.38
N ILE A 96 7.48 3.20 -0.92
CA ILE A 96 6.65 2.26 -1.68
C ILE A 96 5.58 3.06 -2.41
N HIS A 97 5.50 2.91 -3.73
CA HIS A 97 4.42 3.44 -4.54
C HIS A 97 3.54 2.31 -5.04
N ILE A 98 2.25 2.38 -4.74
CA ILE A 98 1.22 1.46 -5.24
C ILE A 98 0.37 2.24 -6.23
N GLU A 99 0.49 1.89 -7.51
CA GLU A 99 -0.22 2.56 -8.60
C GLU A 99 -1.57 1.90 -8.81
N LEU A 100 -2.63 2.66 -8.56
CA LEU A 100 -4.02 2.28 -8.78
C LEU A 100 -4.52 2.89 -10.10
N GLU A 101 -5.82 2.77 -10.40
CA GLU A 101 -6.33 3.17 -11.71
C GLU A 101 -6.12 4.68 -11.99
N HIS A 102 -6.40 5.52 -11.00
CA HIS A 102 -6.44 6.98 -11.12
C HIS A 102 -5.50 7.75 -10.18
N PHE A 103 -4.91 7.06 -9.20
CA PHE A 103 -4.08 7.68 -8.19
C PHE A 103 -3.00 6.72 -7.70
N THR A 104 -2.03 7.25 -6.95
CA THR A 104 -0.92 6.47 -6.39
C THR A 104 -0.91 6.63 -4.88
N VAL A 105 -0.97 5.51 -4.17
CA VAL A 105 -0.73 5.49 -2.72
C VAL A 105 0.77 5.40 -2.49
N THR A 106 1.32 6.33 -1.70
CA THR A 106 2.75 6.35 -1.37
C THR A 106 2.93 6.14 0.12
N LEU A 107 3.70 5.11 0.49
CA LEU A 107 4.05 4.79 1.87
C LEU A 107 5.52 5.13 2.11
N GLY A 108 5.78 5.90 3.17
CA GLY A 108 7.13 6.14 3.67
C GLY A 108 7.55 5.09 4.69
N PRO A 109 8.82 5.12 5.13
CA PRO A 109 9.39 4.16 6.10
C PRO A 109 8.78 4.23 7.50
N ARG A 110 7.87 5.16 7.76
CA ARG A 110 7.09 5.22 9.01
C ARG A 110 5.72 4.55 8.86
N ASP A 111 5.29 4.30 7.63
CA ASP A 111 3.96 3.82 7.29
C ASP A 111 3.93 2.30 7.05
N TYR A 112 5.10 1.64 6.96
CA TYR A 112 5.27 0.19 6.76
C TYR A 112 6.20 -0.48 7.77
#